data_AF-T0T1V8-F1
#
_entry.id   AF-T0T1V8-F1
#
_cell.length_a   1.000
_cell.length_b   1.000
_cell.length_c   1.000
_cell.angle_alpha   90.00
_cell.angle_beta   90.00
_cell.angle_gamma   90.00
#
_symmetry.space_group_name_H-M   'P 1'
#
loop_
_entity.id
_entity.type
_entity.pdbx_description
1 polymer ?
#
loop_
_entity_poly.entity_id
_entity_poly.type
_entity_poly.pdbx_seq_one_letter_code
_entity_poly.pdbx_strand_id
1 'polypeptide(L)'
;MNIRIDVIVNFIALSIFAYILSKTLLPALYEWFYEKVTGRPLKRDVDLDELIMKKKNMLQINSGINSPATKQITSKTDASDIVSTLKTFSADPKHSEDVKKSLALFDSLQWGDSQELRECAKSIEREIGLKIQASELCSNLKEILQNKFLENFKERPLSFKTIISIVKIYSVINAIEKSMVPSIWTKELYSNDLDIKNALIIHLYYVKEKREEAYKLYSEVNQINDNTGMASSLAYLKCIQALAPSYTLASLKEALREHIFILKAIGHLPELNKNDRDSAFALLMLDSSASSEDIKRRYKKLAKTFHPDVLSGHGVPSTCIERASENFSKIKNAYEFLIK
;
A
#
# COMPACT_ATOMS: atom_id res chain seq x y z
N MET A 1 -42.86 3.04 64.99
CA MET A 1 -42.27 1.70 64.77
C MET A 1 -40.76 1.83 64.95
N ASN A 2 -40.25 1.59 66.15
CA ASN A 2 -38.81 1.73 66.44
C ASN A 2 -38.08 0.51 65.89
N ILE A 3 -37.46 0.64 64.73
CA ILE A 3 -36.56 -0.37 64.21
C ILE A 3 -35.34 -0.41 65.14
N ARG A 4 -35.11 -1.55 65.80
CA ARG A 4 -33.95 -1.71 66.66
C ARG A 4 -32.68 -1.58 65.82
N ILE A 5 -31.75 -0.76 66.29
CA ILE A 5 -30.46 -0.48 65.64
C ILE A 5 -29.72 -1.79 65.31
N ASP A 6 -29.86 -2.81 66.17
CA ASP A 6 -29.28 -4.14 66.01
C ASP A 6 -29.71 -4.84 64.70
N VAL A 7 -30.94 -4.61 64.25
CA VAL A 7 -31.48 -5.19 63.00
C VAL A 7 -30.87 -4.51 61.78
N ILE A 8 -30.64 -3.19 61.86
CA ILE A 8 -30.03 -2.42 60.77
C ILE A 8 -28.55 -2.80 60.62
N VAL A 9 -27.83 -2.92 61.74
CA VAL A 9 -26.41 -3.31 61.73
C VAL A 9 -26.23 -4.72 61.15
N ASN A 10 -27.06 -5.68 61.56
CA ASN A 10 -27.02 -7.04 61.00
C ASN A 10 -27.37 -7.07 59.51
N PHE A 11 -28.33 -6.25 59.05
CA PHE A 11 -28.68 -6.17 57.63
C PHE A 11 -27.54 -5.60 56.77
N ILE A 12 -26.85 -4.57 57.28
CA ILE A 12 -25.67 -4.00 56.60
C ILE A 12 -24.53 -5.01 56.54
N ALA A 13 -24.25 -5.71 57.65
CA ALA A 13 -23.23 -6.76 57.68
C ALA A 13 -23.53 -7.90 56.70
N LEU A 14 -24.80 -8.34 56.64
CA LEU A 14 -25.24 -9.37 55.69
C LEU A 14 -25.10 -8.91 54.23
N SER A 15 -25.40 -7.64 53.95
CA SER A 15 -25.30 -7.06 52.61
C SER A 15 -23.85 -6.94 52.14
N ILE A 16 -22.95 -6.51 53.04
CA ILE A 16 -21.50 -6.45 52.77
C ILE A 16 -20.94 -7.86 52.54
N PHE A 17 -21.34 -8.82 53.37
CA PHE A 17 -20.94 -10.22 53.21
C PHE A 17 -21.43 -10.79 51.88
N ALA A 18 -22.69 -10.55 51.51
CA ALA A 18 -23.25 -10.97 50.22
C ALA A 18 -22.51 -10.34 49.03
N TYR A 19 -22.11 -9.07 49.13
CA TYR A 19 -21.34 -8.38 48.09
C TYR A 19 -19.92 -8.96 47.93
N ILE A 20 -19.24 -9.24 49.05
CA ILE A 20 -17.91 -9.88 49.02
C ILE A 20 -18.03 -11.30 48.44
N LEU A 21 -19.05 -12.04 48.86
CA LEU A 21 -19.31 -13.40 48.38
C LEU A 21 -19.63 -13.42 46.89
N SER A 22 -20.47 -12.48 46.40
CA SER A 22 -20.78 -12.37 44.99
C SER A 22 -19.54 -11.99 44.18
N LYS A 23 -18.72 -11.03 44.64
CA LYS A 23 -17.54 -10.57 43.91
C LYS A 23 -16.44 -11.63 43.82
N THR A 24 -16.35 -12.52 44.81
CA THR A 24 -15.33 -13.58 44.86
C THR A 24 -15.79 -14.86 44.18
N LEU A 25 -17.07 -15.24 44.29
CA LEU A 25 -17.58 -16.48 43.71
C LEU A 25 -18.11 -16.34 42.28
N LEU A 26 -18.59 -15.15 41.85
CA LEU A 26 -19.07 -14.98 40.46
C LEU A 26 -18.03 -15.36 39.41
N PRO A 27 -16.75 -14.92 39.51
CA PRO A 27 -15.76 -15.25 38.50
C PRO A 27 -15.54 -16.76 38.37
N ALA A 28 -15.47 -17.47 39.51
CA ALA A 28 -15.28 -18.92 39.54
C ALA A 28 -16.51 -19.69 39.03
N LEU A 29 -17.73 -19.25 39.39
CA LEU A 29 -18.97 -19.85 38.90
C LEU A 29 -19.18 -19.60 37.41
N TYR A 30 -18.79 -18.41 36.92
CA TYR A 30 -18.86 -18.07 35.50
C TYR A 30 -17.85 -18.88 34.68
N GLU A 31 -16.61 -19.01 35.13
CA GLU A 31 -15.60 -19.88 34.50
C GLU A 31 -16.09 -21.34 34.46
N TRP A 32 -16.59 -21.87 35.59
CA TRP A 32 -17.12 -23.23 35.67
C TRP A 32 -18.32 -23.48 34.75
N PHE A 33 -19.27 -22.53 34.67
CA PHE A 33 -20.43 -22.65 33.79
C PHE A 33 -20.06 -22.53 32.31
N TYR A 34 -19.17 -21.59 31.98
CA TYR A 34 -18.70 -21.39 30.61
C TYR A 34 -17.98 -22.62 30.07
N GLU A 35 -17.06 -23.22 30.85
CA GLU A 35 -16.36 -24.45 30.47
C GLU A 35 -17.32 -25.61 30.27
N LYS A 36 -18.35 -25.73 31.11
CA LYS A 36 -19.31 -26.84 31.06
C LYS A 36 -20.30 -26.73 29.90
N VAL A 37 -20.64 -25.51 29.47
CA VAL A 37 -21.56 -25.27 28.34
C VAL A 37 -20.82 -25.25 26.99
N THR A 38 -19.59 -24.72 26.95
CA THR A 38 -18.85 -24.52 25.68
C THR A 38 -17.77 -25.56 25.42
N GLY A 39 -17.39 -26.34 26.44
CA GLY A 39 -16.33 -27.36 26.34
C GLY A 39 -14.93 -26.79 26.13
N ARG A 40 -14.72 -25.48 26.33
CA ARG A 40 -13.44 -24.80 26.10
C ARG A 40 -13.07 -23.91 27.30
N PRO A 41 -11.79 -23.85 27.72
CA PRO A 41 -11.35 -22.98 28.79
C PRO A 41 -11.47 -21.50 28.41
N LEU A 42 -11.89 -20.67 29.36
CA LEU A 42 -12.04 -19.22 29.18
C LEU A 42 -10.64 -18.58 29.04
N LYS A 43 -10.34 -17.95 27.89
CA LYS A 43 -9.04 -17.31 27.65
C LYS A 43 -8.97 -15.98 28.42
N ARG A 44 -8.07 -15.86 29.40
CA ARG A 44 -7.79 -14.60 30.11
C ARG A 44 -7.03 -13.63 29.20
N ASP A 45 -7.30 -12.33 29.36
CA ASP A 45 -6.62 -11.27 28.63
C ASP A 45 -5.11 -11.29 28.88
N VAL A 46 -4.37 -11.42 27.76
CA VAL A 46 -2.92 -11.25 27.60
C VAL A 46 -2.07 -12.01 28.62
N ASP A 47 -1.90 -13.31 28.35
CA ASP A 47 -1.07 -14.19 29.14
C ASP A 47 0.43 -13.86 28.91
N LEU A 48 1.04 -13.20 29.89
CA LEU A 48 2.46 -12.82 29.89
C LEU A 48 3.36 -14.06 29.65
N ASP A 49 2.88 -15.22 30.07
CA ASP A 49 3.57 -16.50 29.94
C ASP A 49 3.58 -17.01 28.49
N GLU A 50 2.54 -16.75 27.68
CA GLU A 50 2.55 -17.00 26.23
C GLU A 50 3.63 -16.14 25.53
N LEU A 51 3.78 -14.88 25.96
CA LEU A 51 4.79 -13.96 25.43
C LEU A 51 6.22 -14.37 25.84
N ILE A 52 6.41 -14.78 27.09
CA ILE A 52 7.69 -15.30 27.59
C ILE A 52 8.06 -16.60 26.88
N MET A 53 7.09 -17.50 26.67
CA MET A 53 7.32 -18.76 25.98
C MET A 53 7.68 -18.55 24.49
N LYS A 54 7.01 -17.61 23.82
CA LYS A 54 7.34 -17.20 22.45
C LYS A 54 8.75 -16.61 22.35
N LYS A 55 9.17 -15.82 23.35
CA LYS A 55 10.53 -15.26 23.45
C LYS A 55 11.58 -16.35 23.72
N LYS A 56 11.27 -17.33 24.56
CA LYS A 56 12.13 -18.49 24.84
C LYS A 56 12.33 -19.37 23.60
N ASN A 57 11.27 -19.63 22.84
CA ASN A 57 11.34 -20.40 21.59
C ASN A 57 12.15 -19.68 20.50
N MET A 58 12.05 -18.35 20.40
CA MET A 58 12.87 -17.56 19.47
C MET A 58 14.37 -17.58 19.83
N LEU A 59 14.70 -17.59 21.13
CA LEU A 59 16.10 -17.66 21.58
C LEU A 59 16.71 -19.06 21.40
N GLN A 60 15.89 -20.12 21.45
CA GLN A 60 16.31 -21.49 21.16
C GLN A 60 16.58 -21.71 19.66
N ILE A 61 15.83 -21.07 18.76
CA ILE A 61 16.09 -21.13 17.31
C ILE A 61 17.45 -20.50 16.96
N ASN A 62 17.90 -19.48 17.71
CA ASN A 62 19.19 -18.82 17.48
C ASN A 62 20.40 -19.54 18.11
N SER A 63 20.20 -20.60 18.89
CA SER A 63 21.29 -21.32 19.57
C SER A 63 21.63 -22.68 18.94
N GLY A 64 21.01 -23.03 17.80
CA GLY A 64 21.25 -24.29 17.11
C GLY A 64 21.53 -24.14 15.61
N ILE A 65 22.80 -24.39 15.24
CA ILE A 65 23.26 -24.93 13.95
C ILE A 65 23.39 -23.95 12.76
N ASN A 66 24.65 -23.69 12.42
CA ASN A 66 25.24 -23.32 11.12
C ASN A 66 24.27 -23.10 9.94
N SER A 67 24.14 -21.83 9.53
CA SER A 67 23.76 -21.44 8.16
C SER A 67 24.64 -20.28 7.71
N PRO A 68 25.06 -20.24 6.43
CA PRO A 68 26.07 -19.31 5.95
C PRO A 68 25.53 -17.87 5.96
N ALA A 69 26.23 -17.01 6.69
CA ALA A 69 26.28 -15.54 6.59
C ALA A 69 25.13 -14.84 5.86
N THR A 70 23.90 -14.96 6.36
CA THR A 70 22.92 -13.88 6.18
C THR A 70 23.12 -12.94 7.35
N LYS A 71 23.77 -11.79 7.12
CA LYS A 71 23.86 -10.71 8.11
C LYS A 71 22.42 -10.33 8.53
N GLN A 72 21.97 -10.83 9.68
CA GLN A 72 20.83 -10.25 10.38
C GLN A 72 21.28 -8.88 10.90
N ILE A 73 20.95 -7.84 10.13
CA ILE A 73 21.20 -6.45 10.50
C ILE A 73 20.06 -6.00 11.42
N THR A 74 20.39 -5.74 12.69
CA THR A 74 19.44 -5.31 13.71
C THR A 74 19.09 -3.83 13.52
N SER A 75 17.81 -3.54 13.29
CA SER A 75 17.18 -2.21 13.13
C SER A 75 17.23 -1.27 14.35
N LYS A 76 18.17 -1.45 15.29
CA LYS A 76 18.20 -0.72 16.57
C LYS A 76 18.81 0.69 16.45
N THR A 77 19.70 0.93 15.50
CA THR A 77 20.50 2.16 15.45
C THR A 77 19.71 3.34 14.86
N ASP A 78 19.01 3.15 13.75
CA ASP A 78 18.36 4.28 13.03
C ASP A 78 17.03 4.73 13.67
N ALA A 79 16.26 3.79 14.24
CA ALA A 79 15.02 4.12 14.96
C ALA A 79 15.28 4.84 16.28
N SER A 80 16.40 4.54 16.95
CA SER A 80 16.84 5.19 18.20
C SER A 80 17.06 6.69 18.00
N ASP A 81 17.68 7.08 16.89
CA ASP A 81 18.04 8.47 16.59
C ASP A 81 16.82 9.32 16.20
N ILE A 82 15.83 8.73 15.53
CA ILE A 82 14.55 9.39 15.23
C ILE A 82 13.72 9.53 16.50
N VAL A 83 13.68 8.49 17.34
CA VAL A 83 12.97 8.51 18.63
C VAL A 83 13.60 9.53 19.59
N SER A 84 14.94 9.64 19.63
CA SER A 84 15.61 10.64 20.45
C SER A 84 15.29 12.06 19.98
N THR A 85 15.32 12.30 18.66
CA THR A 85 14.92 13.57 18.05
C THR A 85 13.47 13.93 18.42
N LEU A 86 12.53 13.00 18.24
CA LEU A 86 11.11 13.21 18.59
C LEU A 86 10.88 13.47 20.08
N LYS A 87 11.64 12.81 20.96
CA LYS A 87 11.58 13.06 22.41
C LYS A 87 12.00 14.50 22.74
N THR A 88 13.02 15.03 22.08
CA THR A 88 13.45 16.44 22.25
C THR A 88 12.35 17.43 21.84
N PHE A 89 11.62 17.14 20.77
CA PHE A 89 10.50 17.98 20.29
C PHE A 89 9.19 17.79 21.09
N SER A 90 9.02 16.67 21.79
CA SER A 90 7.83 16.40 22.63
C SER A 90 7.69 17.32 23.85
N ALA A 91 8.74 18.07 24.18
CA ALA A 91 8.77 19.04 25.27
C ALA A 91 7.99 20.34 24.96
N ASP A 92 7.64 20.59 23.69
CA ASP A 92 6.82 21.75 23.29
C ASP A 92 5.32 21.44 23.46
N PRO A 93 4.56 22.20 24.28
CA PRO A 93 3.13 21.98 24.54
C PRO A 93 2.27 22.01 23.27
N LYS A 94 2.70 22.74 22.22
CA LYS A 94 1.91 22.98 21.01
C LYS A 94 1.86 21.78 20.05
N HIS A 95 2.77 20.82 20.20
CA HIS A 95 2.90 19.63 19.35
C HIS A 95 2.79 18.30 20.11
N SER A 96 2.36 18.35 21.38
CA SER A 96 2.48 17.21 22.29
C SER A 96 1.66 15.98 21.86
N GLU A 97 0.50 16.13 21.22
CA GLU A 97 -0.36 14.98 20.90
C GLU A 97 0.11 14.22 19.65
N ASP A 98 0.45 14.92 18.57
CA ASP A 98 0.95 14.30 17.34
C ASP A 98 2.32 13.65 17.54
N VAL A 99 3.20 14.29 18.32
CA VAL A 99 4.50 13.72 18.66
C VAL A 99 4.35 12.48 19.54
N LYS A 100 3.38 12.46 20.47
CA LYS A 100 3.04 11.25 21.25
C LYS A 100 2.56 10.10 20.36
N LYS A 101 1.72 10.37 19.36
CA LYS A 101 1.25 9.34 18.40
C LYS A 101 2.39 8.79 17.55
N SER A 102 3.28 9.66 17.06
CA SER A 102 4.49 9.22 16.36
C SER A 102 5.40 8.38 17.25
N LEU A 103 5.62 8.77 18.52
CA LEU A 103 6.40 7.98 19.47
C LEU A 103 5.77 6.61 19.74
N ALA A 104 4.46 6.54 19.97
CA ALA A 104 3.73 5.28 20.14
C ALA A 104 3.86 4.36 18.90
N LEU A 105 3.79 4.94 17.70
CA LEU A 105 4.03 4.21 16.46
C LEU A 105 5.46 3.63 16.41
N PHE A 106 6.48 4.41 16.76
CA PHE A 106 7.87 3.92 16.77
C PHE A 106 8.12 2.87 17.85
N ASP A 107 7.51 3.01 19.03
CA ASP A 107 7.60 2.00 20.09
C ASP A 107 6.93 0.68 19.65
N SER A 108 5.84 0.76 18.89
CA SER A 108 5.14 -0.41 18.37
C SER A 108 5.92 -1.21 17.31
N LEU A 109 6.93 -0.60 16.67
CA LEU A 109 7.81 -1.32 15.73
C LEU A 109 8.54 -2.49 16.39
N GLN A 110 8.77 -2.42 17.71
CA GLN A 110 9.38 -3.50 18.47
C GLN A 110 8.46 -4.72 18.56
N TRP A 111 7.14 -4.50 18.57
CA TRP A 111 6.13 -5.52 18.84
C TRP A 111 5.43 -6.03 17.57
N GLY A 112 5.55 -5.31 16.45
CA GLY A 112 5.01 -5.73 15.16
C GLY A 112 3.52 -5.45 14.96
N ASP A 113 2.87 -4.83 15.95
CA ASP A 113 1.44 -4.53 15.94
C ASP A 113 1.16 -3.31 16.82
N SER A 114 0.25 -2.45 16.35
CA SER A 114 -0.15 -1.21 17.02
C SER A 114 -1.57 -0.84 16.64
N GLN A 115 -2.25 -0.08 17.50
CA GLN A 115 -3.58 0.41 17.16
C GLN A 115 -3.53 1.31 15.93
N GLU A 116 -2.53 2.18 15.86
CA GLU A 116 -2.25 3.12 14.77
C GLU A 116 -2.00 2.39 13.44
N LEU A 117 -1.21 1.31 13.45
CA LEU A 117 -0.95 0.49 12.27
C LEU A 117 -2.20 -0.26 11.80
N ARG A 118 -3.03 -0.75 12.74
CA ARG A 118 -4.31 -1.40 12.41
C ARG A 118 -5.32 -0.41 11.83
N GLU A 119 -5.38 0.80 12.36
CA GLU A 119 -6.20 1.88 11.81
C GLU A 119 -5.71 2.30 10.41
N CYS A 120 -4.39 2.38 10.23
CA CYS A 120 -3.78 2.63 8.92
C CYS A 120 -4.13 1.52 7.91
N ALA A 121 -3.98 0.25 8.28
CA ALA A 121 -4.35 -0.89 7.45
C ALA A 121 -5.82 -0.83 7.01
N LYS A 122 -6.73 -0.56 7.95
CA LYS A 122 -8.16 -0.39 7.64
C LYS A 122 -8.42 0.81 6.72
N SER A 123 -7.68 1.91 6.90
CA SER A 123 -7.78 3.09 6.04
C SER A 123 -7.37 2.76 4.61
N ILE A 124 -6.28 2.01 4.43
CA ILE A 124 -5.81 1.54 3.12
C ILE A 124 -6.86 0.62 2.50
N GLU A 125 -7.39 -0.35 3.25
CA GLU A 125 -8.41 -1.26 2.73
C GLU A 125 -9.68 -0.51 2.28
N ARG A 126 -10.10 0.54 3.00
CA ARG A 126 -11.26 1.36 2.60
C ARG A 126 -10.99 2.23 1.38
N GLU A 127 -9.82 2.87 1.32
CA GLU A 127 -9.51 3.85 0.27
C GLU A 127 -9.17 3.17 -1.08
N ILE A 128 -8.49 2.02 -1.04
CA ILE A 128 -7.99 1.36 -2.24
C ILE A 128 -8.35 -0.12 -2.36
N GLY A 129 -8.97 -0.73 -1.36
CA GLY A 129 -9.38 -2.13 -1.42
C GLY A 129 -8.23 -3.12 -1.24
N LEU A 130 -7.05 -2.65 -0.82
CA LEU A 130 -5.87 -3.49 -0.60
C LEU A 130 -5.85 -4.00 0.85
N LYS A 131 -5.89 -5.31 1.02
CA LYS A 131 -5.81 -5.96 2.33
C LYS A 131 -4.37 -6.08 2.77
N ILE A 132 -3.94 -5.19 3.66
CA ILE A 132 -2.59 -5.22 4.24
C ILE A 132 -2.69 -5.52 5.73
N GLN A 133 -1.88 -6.46 6.23
CA GLN A 133 -1.81 -6.75 7.66
C GLN A 133 -0.95 -5.69 8.38
N ALA A 134 -1.23 -5.43 9.66
CA ALA A 134 -0.44 -4.49 10.46
C ALA A 134 1.04 -4.89 10.55
N SER A 135 1.34 -6.19 10.54
CA SER A 135 2.70 -6.74 10.50
C SER A 135 3.45 -6.37 9.22
N GLU A 136 2.77 -6.37 8.07
CA GLU A 136 3.34 -5.96 6.79
C GLU A 136 3.58 -4.45 6.74
N LEU A 137 2.67 -3.64 7.27
CA LEU A 137 2.90 -2.20 7.43
C LEU A 137 4.08 -1.89 8.37
N CYS A 138 4.24 -2.67 9.45
CA CYS A 138 5.38 -2.57 10.33
C CYS A 138 6.69 -2.91 9.61
N SER A 139 6.70 -3.96 8.78
CA SER A 139 7.85 -4.32 7.94
C SER A 139 8.20 -3.20 6.96
N ASN A 140 7.19 -2.64 6.29
CA ASN A 140 7.34 -1.53 5.36
C ASN A 140 7.93 -0.28 6.05
N LEU A 141 7.42 0.06 7.24
CA LEU A 141 7.96 1.18 8.02
C LEU A 141 9.41 0.93 8.47
N LYS A 142 9.78 -0.31 8.82
CA LYS A 142 11.18 -0.66 9.11
C LYS A 142 12.08 -0.48 7.91
N GLU A 143 11.64 -0.89 6.73
CA GLU A 143 12.42 -0.74 5.50
C GLU A 143 12.62 0.74 5.12
N ILE A 144 11.57 1.57 5.29
CA ILE A 144 11.66 3.03 5.12
C ILE A 144 12.73 3.63 6.06
N LEU A 145 12.72 3.19 7.32
CA LEU A 145 13.64 3.67 8.35
C LEU A 145 15.10 3.27 8.08
N GLN A 146 15.34 2.01 7.73
CA GLN A 146 16.68 1.49 7.41
C GLN A 146 17.34 2.23 6.25
N ASN A 147 16.55 2.84 5.38
CA ASN A 147 17.03 3.59 4.24
C ASN A 147 17.21 5.09 4.50
N LYS A 148 17.18 5.50 5.78
CA LYS A 148 17.40 6.89 6.21
C LYS A 148 16.44 7.89 5.58
N PHE A 149 15.30 7.43 5.05
CA PHE A 149 14.33 8.29 4.38
C PHE A 149 13.83 9.39 5.32
N LEU A 150 13.54 9.02 6.57
CA LEU A 150 13.07 9.93 7.61
C LEU A 150 14.17 10.83 8.19
N GLU A 151 15.46 10.54 7.95
CA GLU A 151 16.58 11.39 8.44
C GLU A 151 16.60 12.77 7.77
N ASN A 152 16.09 12.89 6.54
CA ASN A 152 16.07 14.17 5.82
C ASN A 152 15.04 15.15 6.40
N PHE A 153 14.20 14.71 7.33
CA PHE A 153 13.21 15.53 8.02
C PHE A 153 13.64 15.85 9.47
N LYS A 154 14.93 15.70 9.81
CA LYS A 154 15.47 15.99 11.15
C LYS A 154 15.20 17.43 11.63
N GLU A 155 15.06 18.40 10.73
CA GLU A 155 14.84 19.81 11.07
C GLU A 155 13.39 20.15 11.49
N ARG A 156 12.41 19.32 11.11
CA ARG A 156 11.00 19.47 11.53
C ARG A 156 10.38 18.10 11.77
N PRO A 157 9.87 17.81 12.99
CA PRO A 157 9.23 16.53 13.25
C PRO A 157 8.08 16.30 12.26
N LEU A 158 8.17 15.21 11.50
CA LEU A 158 7.09 14.78 10.62
C LEU A 158 5.85 14.52 11.46
N SER A 159 4.73 15.10 11.04
CA SER A 159 3.45 14.79 11.66
C SER A 159 3.14 13.29 11.52
N PHE A 160 2.46 12.72 12.51
CA PHE A 160 1.99 11.34 12.46
C PHE A 160 1.23 11.06 11.15
N LYS A 161 0.39 12.00 10.72
CA LYS A 161 -0.34 11.95 9.45
C LYS A 161 0.59 11.82 8.23
N THR A 162 1.71 12.53 8.22
CA THR A 162 2.69 12.48 7.12
C THR A 162 3.40 11.13 7.09
N ILE A 163 3.84 10.61 8.25
CA ILE A 163 4.48 9.29 8.36
C ILE A 163 3.54 8.21 7.84
N ILE A 164 2.28 8.23 8.27
CA ILE A 164 1.27 7.28 7.81
C ILE A 164 1.04 7.41 6.30
N SER A 165 0.97 8.63 5.76
CA SER A 165 0.80 8.85 4.32
C SER A 165 1.96 8.26 3.50
N ILE A 166 3.20 8.42 3.98
CA ILE A 166 4.39 7.84 3.35
C ILE A 166 4.32 6.30 3.37
N VAL A 167 4.00 5.71 4.52
CA VAL A 167 3.87 4.25 4.67
C VAL A 167 2.77 3.71 3.77
N LYS A 168 1.63 4.42 3.66
CA LYS A 168 0.54 4.05 2.74
C LYS A 168 1.04 4.00 1.30
N ILE A 169 1.65 5.09 0.82
CA ILE A 169 2.18 5.20 -0.55
C ILE A 169 3.15 4.04 -0.83
N TYR A 170 4.15 3.86 0.04
CA TYR A 170 5.14 2.78 -0.10
C TYR A 170 4.50 1.39 -0.16
N SER A 171 3.50 1.14 0.69
CA SER A 171 2.83 -0.15 0.73
C SER A 171 2.08 -0.46 -0.57
N VAL A 172 1.49 0.56 -1.21
CA VAL A 172 0.82 0.42 -2.50
C VAL A 172 1.82 0.13 -3.61
N ILE A 173 2.93 0.85 -3.64
CA ILE A 173 4.00 0.64 -4.62
C ILE A 173 4.56 -0.78 -4.50
N ASN A 174 4.86 -1.22 -3.28
CA ASN A 174 5.34 -2.58 -2.99
C ASN A 174 4.32 -3.64 -3.46
N ALA A 175 3.02 -3.39 -3.30
CA ALA A 175 1.98 -4.28 -3.81
C ALA A 175 1.95 -4.32 -5.34
N ILE A 176 2.05 -3.18 -6.02
CA ILE A 176 2.11 -3.12 -7.50
C ILE A 176 3.34 -3.83 -8.05
N GLU A 177 4.50 -3.68 -7.41
CA GLU A 177 5.75 -4.38 -7.79
C GLU A 177 5.58 -5.89 -7.73
N LYS A 178 4.90 -6.38 -6.70
CA LYS A 178 4.53 -7.79 -6.50
C LYS A 178 3.36 -8.25 -7.39
N SER A 179 2.90 -7.42 -8.32
CA SER A 179 1.75 -7.69 -9.20
C SER A 179 0.45 -7.99 -8.42
N MET A 180 0.29 -7.34 -7.26
CA MET A 180 -0.92 -7.38 -6.43
C MET A 180 -1.63 -6.03 -6.50
N VAL A 181 -2.03 -5.61 -7.71
CA VAL A 181 -2.66 -4.31 -7.91
C VAL A 181 -4.06 -4.30 -7.30
N PRO A 182 -4.44 -3.25 -6.55
CA PRO A 182 -5.77 -3.20 -5.97
C PRO A 182 -6.86 -3.19 -7.07
N SER A 183 -7.87 -4.05 -6.93
CA SER A 183 -8.96 -4.18 -7.92
C SER A 183 -9.75 -2.89 -8.16
N ILE A 184 -9.73 -1.96 -7.21
CA ILE A 184 -10.31 -0.62 -7.37
C ILE A 184 -9.52 0.17 -8.41
N TRP A 185 -8.19 0.10 -8.39
CA TRP A 185 -7.33 0.83 -9.31
C TRP A 185 -7.39 0.30 -10.73
N THR A 186 -7.50 -1.02 -10.91
CA THR A 186 -7.67 -1.60 -12.26
C THR A 186 -8.94 -1.11 -12.93
N LYS A 187 -10.04 -0.97 -12.16
CA LYS A 187 -11.31 -0.39 -12.63
C LYS A 187 -11.21 1.11 -12.90
N GLU A 188 -10.64 1.87 -11.97
CA GLU A 188 -10.57 3.33 -12.06
C GLU A 188 -9.56 3.83 -13.11
N LEU A 189 -8.49 3.07 -13.36
CA LEU A 189 -7.49 3.35 -14.38
C LEU A 189 -7.82 2.69 -15.72
N TYR A 190 -8.87 1.86 -15.77
CA TYR A 190 -9.28 1.09 -16.95
C TYR A 190 -8.10 0.32 -17.58
N SER A 191 -7.31 -0.34 -16.74
CA SER A 191 -6.07 -1.01 -17.15
C SER A 191 -5.81 -2.27 -16.34
N ASN A 192 -5.04 -3.18 -16.94
CA ASN A 192 -4.61 -4.41 -16.31
C ASN A 192 -3.42 -4.17 -15.37
N ASP A 193 -3.08 -5.18 -14.56
CA ASP A 193 -2.00 -5.10 -13.57
C ASP A 193 -0.63 -4.83 -14.21
N LEU A 194 -0.40 -5.38 -15.41
CA LEU A 194 0.86 -5.22 -16.15
C LEU A 194 1.03 -3.78 -16.65
N ASP A 195 -0.01 -3.16 -17.20
CA ASP A 195 -0.01 -1.75 -17.63
C ASP A 195 0.29 -0.84 -16.44
N ILE A 196 -0.34 -1.11 -15.29
CA ILE A 196 -0.17 -0.31 -14.06
C ILE A 196 1.25 -0.47 -13.52
N LYS A 197 1.81 -1.69 -13.56
CA LYS A 197 3.21 -1.94 -13.19
C LYS A 197 4.18 -1.25 -14.13
N ASN A 198 3.98 -1.32 -15.45
CA ASN A 198 4.80 -0.62 -16.43
C ASN A 198 4.72 0.91 -16.24
N ALA A 199 3.54 1.44 -15.95
CA ALA A 199 3.34 2.85 -15.67
C ALA A 199 4.08 3.30 -14.41
N LEU A 200 4.09 2.48 -13.36
CA LEU A 200 4.86 2.74 -12.15
C LEU A 200 6.37 2.77 -12.45
N ILE A 201 6.87 1.83 -13.25
CA ILE A 201 8.27 1.80 -13.65
C ILE A 201 8.63 3.05 -14.47
N ILE A 202 7.78 3.49 -15.40
CA ILE A 202 8.07 4.72 -16.16
C ILE A 202 8.04 5.95 -15.26
N HIS A 203 7.09 6.03 -14.33
CA HIS A 203 7.06 7.12 -13.37
C HIS A 203 8.36 7.20 -12.56
N LEU A 204 8.92 6.06 -12.19
CA LEU A 204 10.24 5.99 -11.53
C LEU A 204 11.37 6.55 -12.37
N TYR A 205 11.41 6.18 -13.65
CA TYR A 205 12.43 6.70 -14.57
C TYR A 205 12.21 8.17 -14.90
N TYR A 206 10.96 8.64 -14.89
CA TYR A 206 10.60 10.04 -15.07
C TYR A 206 11.18 10.89 -13.93
N VAL A 207 11.00 10.47 -12.67
CA VAL A 207 11.54 11.20 -11.52
C VAL A 207 13.08 11.15 -11.47
N LYS A 208 13.71 10.16 -12.12
CA LYS A 208 15.18 10.07 -12.26
C LYS A 208 15.74 10.80 -13.49
N GLU A 209 14.94 11.59 -14.20
CA GLU A 209 15.31 12.29 -15.44
C GLU A 209 15.73 11.36 -16.60
N LYS A 210 15.44 10.06 -16.52
CA LYS A 210 15.74 9.04 -17.54
C LYS A 210 14.51 8.57 -18.30
N ARG A 211 13.56 9.49 -18.54
CA ARG A 211 12.24 9.16 -19.11
C ARG A 211 12.31 8.51 -20.49
N GLU A 212 13.27 8.92 -21.33
CA GLU A 212 13.37 8.45 -22.72
C GLU A 212 13.78 6.99 -22.82
N GLU A 213 14.68 6.54 -21.94
CA GLU A 213 15.11 5.14 -21.85
C GLU A 213 13.93 4.22 -21.50
N ALA A 214 13.05 4.66 -20.60
CA ALA A 214 11.92 3.87 -20.11
C ALA A 214 10.83 3.66 -21.17
N TYR A 215 10.46 4.74 -21.88
CA TYR A 215 9.47 4.64 -22.96
C TYR A 215 9.98 3.81 -24.14
N LYS A 216 11.27 3.92 -24.46
CA LYS A 216 11.89 3.10 -25.51
C LYS A 216 11.80 1.61 -25.17
N LEU A 217 12.18 1.23 -23.95
CA LEU A 217 12.13 -0.16 -23.49
C LEU A 217 10.71 -0.73 -23.54
N TYR A 218 9.69 0.07 -23.22
CA TYR A 218 8.29 -0.36 -23.33
C TYR A 218 7.84 -0.53 -24.79
N SER A 219 8.21 0.39 -25.68
CA SER A 219 7.71 0.44 -27.06
C SER A 219 8.06 -0.81 -27.91
N GLU A 220 9.07 -1.56 -27.49
CA GLU A 220 9.58 -2.74 -28.20
C GLU A 220 8.85 -4.04 -27.79
N VAL A 221 8.50 -4.20 -26.50
CA VAL A 221 8.03 -5.49 -25.94
C VAL A 221 6.68 -5.38 -25.20
N ASN A 222 6.11 -4.17 -25.05
CA ASN A 222 4.93 -3.89 -24.19
C ASN A 222 5.11 -4.30 -22.73
N GLN A 223 6.35 -4.59 -22.32
CA GLN A 223 6.69 -5.03 -20.98
C GLN A 223 8.06 -4.47 -20.63
N ILE A 224 8.16 -3.87 -19.45
CA ILE A 224 9.43 -3.47 -18.89
C ILE A 224 9.90 -4.59 -17.96
N ASN A 225 10.83 -5.41 -18.43
CA ASN A 225 11.55 -6.35 -17.58
C ASN A 225 12.67 -5.58 -16.86
N ASP A 226 12.38 -5.08 -15.66
CA ASP A 226 13.42 -4.52 -14.81
C ASP A 226 14.26 -5.65 -14.17
N ASN A 227 15.19 -6.20 -14.95
CA ASN A 227 16.21 -7.12 -14.45
C ASN A 227 17.32 -6.42 -13.66
N THR A 228 17.26 -5.08 -13.52
CA THR A 228 18.32 -4.25 -12.92
C THR A 228 18.07 -3.88 -11.46
N GLY A 229 16.88 -4.16 -10.91
CA GLY A 229 16.49 -3.78 -9.55
C GLY A 229 16.32 -2.26 -9.38
N MET A 230 16.22 -1.53 -10.49
CA MET A 230 16.24 -0.07 -10.54
C MET A 230 14.87 0.55 -10.20
N ALA A 231 13.81 -0.24 -10.32
CA ALA A 231 12.43 -0.01 -9.93
C ALA A 231 12.05 -0.85 -8.70
N SER A 232 12.76 -0.59 -7.60
CA SER A 232 12.32 -1.02 -6.27
C SER A 232 11.49 0.06 -5.59
N SER A 233 10.60 -0.35 -4.71
CA SER A 233 9.75 0.53 -3.91
C SER A 233 10.57 1.55 -3.11
N LEU A 234 11.81 1.16 -2.80
CA LEU A 234 12.82 2.00 -2.20
C LEU A 234 13.38 3.09 -3.14
N ALA A 235 13.63 2.76 -4.42
CA ALA A 235 13.99 3.76 -5.42
C ALA A 235 12.86 4.78 -5.61
N TYR A 236 11.61 4.34 -5.51
CA TYR A 236 10.42 5.19 -5.56
C TYR A 236 10.38 6.19 -4.41
N LEU A 237 10.63 5.72 -3.19
CA LEU A 237 10.68 6.61 -2.03
C LEU A 237 11.79 7.65 -2.15
N LYS A 238 12.99 7.26 -2.57
CA LYS A 238 14.09 8.22 -2.79
C LYS A 238 13.72 9.30 -3.80
N CYS A 239 12.97 8.93 -4.84
CA CYS A 239 12.44 9.86 -5.84
C CYS A 239 11.34 10.79 -5.27
N ILE A 240 10.44 10.27 -4.44
CA ILE A 240 9.40 11.07 -3.77
C ILE A 240 9.94 11.95 -2.64
N GLN A 241 11.15 11.70 -2.13
CA GLN A 241 11.77 12.50 -1.08
C GLN A 241 11.74 14.01 -1.36
N ALA A 242 11.89 14.42 -2.63
CA ALA A 242 11.80 15.82 -3.05
C ALA A 242 10.35 16.38 -3.07
N LEU A 243 9.34 15.52 -3.12
CA LEU A 243 7.91 15.82 -3.26
C LEU A 243 7.09 15.53 -1.97
N ALA A 244 7.73 14.95 -0.95
CA ALA A 244 7.10 14.19 0.13
C ALA A 244 6.10 14.93 1.06
N PRO A 245 6.15 16.26 1.31
CA PRO A 245 5.13 16.86 2.17
C PRO A 245 3.74 16.94 1.51
N SER A 246 3.68 17.06 0.18
CA SER A 246 2.45 17.28 -0.59
C SER A 246 2.04 16.11 -1.48
N TYR A 247 2.92 15.12 -1.69
CA TYR A 247 2.62 13.96 -2.52
C TYR A 247 1.61 13.04 -1.83
N THR A 248 0.48 12.81 -2.50
CA THR A 248 -0.61 11.97 -1.97
C THR A 248 -0.83 10.74 -2.84
N LEU A 249 -1.61 9.79 -2.33
CA LEU A 249 -2.05 8.64 -3.09
C LEU A 249 -2.87 9.03 -4.34
N ALA A 250 -3.59 10.15 -4.27
CA ALA A 250 -4.30 10.70 -5.43
C ALA A 250 -3.34 11.22 -6.50
N SER A 251 -2.26 11.90 -6.08
CA SER A 251 -1.20 12.37 -6.97
C SER A 251 -0.51 11.19 -7.69
N LEU A 252 -0.23 10.11 -6.96
CA LEU A 252 0.28 8.86 -7.54
C LEU A 252 -0.65 8.31 -8.61
N LYS A 253 -1.93 8.15 -8.26
CA LYS A 253 -2.93 7.60 -9.17
C LYS A 253 -3.08 8.45 -10.44
N GLU A 254 -3.05 9.77 -10.33
CA GLU A 254 -3.12 10.66 -11.50
C GLU A 254 -1.89 10.49 -12.39
N ALA A 255 -0.69 10.47 -11.81
CA ALA A 255 0.53 10.26 -12.58
C ALA A 255 0.54 8.89 -13.28
N LEU A 256 0.08 7.83 -12.61
CA LEU A 256 -0.07 6.52 -13.24
C LEU A 256 -1.07 6.56 -14.39
N ARG A 257 -2.19 7.29 -14.25
CA ARG A 257 -3.17 7.44 -15.33
C ARG A 257 -2.55 8.09 -16.57
N GLU A 258 -1.76 9.14 -16.40
CA GLU A 258 -1.05 9.81 -17.49
C GLU A 258 -0.07 8.86 -18.18
N HIS A 259 0.74 8.13 -17.40
CA HIS A 259 1.68 7.17 -17.97
C HIS A 259 0.97 6.02 -18.69
N ILE A 260 -0.10 5.45 -18.13
CA ILE A 260 -0.93 4.41 -18.78
C ILE A 260 -1.48 4.92 -20.12
N PHE A 261 -1.92 6.18 -20.16
CA PHE A 261 -2.41 6.80 -21.39
C PHE A 261 -1.32 6.85 -22.46
N ILE A 262 -0.10 7.27 -22.10
CA ILE A 262 1.04 7.29 -23.02
C ILE A 262 1.41 5.88 -23.47
N LEU A 263 1.47 4.93 -22.53
CA LEU A 263 1.79 3.53 -22.79
C LEU A 263 0.86 2.89 -23.82
N LYS A 264 -0.44 3.14 -23.71
CA LYS A 264 -1.43 2.65 -24.68
C LYS A 264 -1.26 3.27 -26.06
N ALA A 265 -0.73 4.49 -26.16
CA ALA A 265 -0.47 5.14 -27.43
C ALA A 265 0.79 4.60 -28.13
N ILE A 266 1.86 4.32 -27.37
CA ILE A 266 3.16 3.90 -27.91
C ILE A 266 3.36 2.39 -27.96
N GLY A 267 2.48 1.62 -27.33
CA GLY A 267 2.60 0.18 -27.24
C GLY A 267 2.68 -0.48 -28.61
N HIS A 268 3.41 -1.59 -28.69
CA HIS A 268 3.46 -2.42 -29.87
C HIS A 268 2.06 -2.90 -30.24
N LEU A 269 1.59 -2.46 -31.42
CA LEU A 269 0.35 -2.92 -32.05
C LEU A 269 0.67 -3.95 -33.15
N PRO A 270 -0.17 -5.00 -33.28
CA PRO A 270 -0.01 -6.01 -34.33
C PRO A 270 -0.10 -5.38 -35.72
N GLU A 271 0.47 -6.03 -36.72
CA GLU A 271 0.33 -5.59 -38.11
C GLU A 271 -1.06 -5.88 -38.64
N LEU A 272 -1.56 -4.99 -39.50
CA LEU A 272 -2.83 -5.20 -40.19
C LEU A 272 -2.65 -6.28 -41.26
N ASN A 273 -3.28 -7.44 -41.06
CA ASN A 273 -3.35 -8.48 -42.06
C ASN A 273 -4.59 -8.27 -42.93
N LYS A 274 -4.41 -7.88 -44.19
CA LYS A 274 -5.52 -7.62 -45.13
C LYS A 274 -6.36 -8.85 -45.47
N ASN A 275 -5.88 -10.05 -45.14
CA ASN A 275 -6.60 -11.30 -45.34
C ASN A 275 -7.36 -11.74 -44.08
N ASP A 276 -7.21 -11.02 -42.97
CA ASP A 276 -7.76 -11.38 -41.66
C ASP A 276 -8.39 -10.16 -40.98
N ARG A 277 -9.73 -10.16 -40.91
CA ARG A 277 -10.48 -9.07 -40.26
C ARG A 277 -10.27 -9.04 -38.75
N ASP A 278 -9.91 -10.15 -38.13
CA ASP A 278 -9.68 -10.20 -36.68
C ASP A 278 -8.47 -9.33 -36.29
N SER A 279 -7.45 -9.26 -37.14
CA SER A 279 -6.32 -8.34 -36.98
C SER A 279 -6.76 -6.86 -36.93
N ALA A 280 -7.78 -6.48 -37.71
CA ALA A 280 -8.33 -5.13 -37.73
C ALA A 280 -9.20 -4.83 -36.50
N PHE A 281 -10.00 -5.80 -36.04
CA PHE A 281 -10.75 -5.68 -34.79
C PHE A 281 -9.81 -5.56 -33.58
N ALA A 282 -8.74 -6.34 -33.54
CA ALA A 282 -7.72 -6.27 -32.51
C ALA A 282 -7.02 -4.88 -32.47
N LEU A 283 -6.71 -4.29 -33.62
CA LEU A 283 -6.16 -2.93 -33.72
C LEU A 283 -7.09 -1.85 -33.17
N LEU A 284 -8.41 -2.05 -33.26
CA LEU A 284 -9.41 -1.17 -32.63
C LEU A 284 -9.73 -1.54 -31.18
N MET A 285 -9.13 -2.61 -30.66
CA MET A 285 -9.44 -3.20 -29.36
C MET A 285 -10.94 -3.53 -29.24
N LEU A 286 -11.48 -4.16 -30.29
CA LEU A 286 -12.85 -4.63 -30.38
C LEU A 286 -12.88 -6.15 -30.57
N ASP A 287 -13.99 -6.75 -30.19
CA ASP A 287 -14.31 -8.13 -30.54
C ASP A 287 -14.78 -8.20 -32.01
N SER A 288 -14.59 -9.34 -32.67
CA SER A 288 -15.05 -9.55 -34.05
C SER A 288 -16.58 -9.53 -34.18
N SER A 289 -17.31 -9.62 -33.06
CA SER A 289 -18.76 -9.42 -32.99
C SER A 289 -19.21 -7.95 -32.95
N ALA A 290 -18.30 -6.98 -32.98
CA ALA A 290 -18.63 -5.56 -32.83
C ALA A 290 -19.42 -5.00 -34.04
N SER A 291 -20.42 -4.16 -33.79
CA SER A 291 -21.24 -3.55 -34.84
C SER A 291 -20.50 -2.42 -35.58
N SER A 292 -21.00 -2.03 -36.75
CA SER A 292 -20.45 -0.91 -37.53
C SER A 292 -20.48 0.42 -36.75
N GLU A 293 -21.50 0.63 -35.91
CA GLU A 293 -21.63 1.77 -35.02
C GLU A 293 -20.57 1.75 -33.92
N ASP A 294 -20.27 0.57 -33.36
CA ASP A 294 -19.26 0.40 -32.32
C ASP A 294 -17.85 0.64 -32.87
N ILE A 295 -17.58 0.17 -34.09
CA ILE A 295 -16.35 0.45 -34.84
C ILE A 295 -16.13 1.97 -35.00
N LYS A 296 -17.15 2.69 -35.51
CA LYS A 296 -17.09 4.16 -35.66
C LYS A 296 -16.89 4.88 -34.35
N ARG A 297 -17.64 4.49 -33.31
CA ARG A 297 -17.57 5.09 -31.97
C ARG A 297 -16.19 4.89 -31.35
N ARG A 298 -15.64 3.68 -31.48
CA ARG A 298 -14.33 3.32 -30.95
C ARG A 298 -13.22 4.06 -31.66
N TYR A 299 -13.24 4.10 -32.99
CA TYR A 299 -12.28 4.86 -33.80
C TYR A 299 -12.29 6.35 -33.41
N LYS A 300 -13.47 6.98 -33.32
CA LYS A 300 -13.57 8.39 -32.90
C LYS A 300 -12.96 8.64 -31.52
N LYS A 301 -13.16 7.70 -30.58
CA LYS A 301 -12.53 7.77 -29.24
C LYS A 301 -11.01 7.65 -29.36
N LEU A 302 -10.50 6.66 -30.07
CA LEU A 302 -9.05 6.46 -30.27
C LEU A 302 -8.41 7.67 -30.95
N ALA A 303 -9.04 8.24 -31.98
CA ALA A 303 -8.53 9.43 -32.67
C ALA A 303 -8.48 10.67 -31.78
N LYS A 304 -9.49 10.89 -30.94
CA LYS A 304 -9.45 12.01 -29.98
C LYS A 304 -8.38 11.82 -28.90
N THR A 305 -8.05 10.57 -28.57
CA THR A 305 -7.17 10.21 -27.47
C THR A 305 -5.71 10.10 -27.91
N PHE A 306 -5.43 9.50 -29.08
CA PHE A 306 -4.07 9.15 -29.53
C PHE A 306 -3.59 9.95 -30.74
N HIS A 307 -4.23 11.07 -31.06
CA HIS A 307 -3.72 11.97 -32.09
C HIS A 307 -2.32 12.50 -31.70
N PRO A 308 -1.34 12.55 -32.62
CA PRO A 308 0.01 13.04 -32.33
C PRO A 308 0.05 14.43 -31.67
N ASP A 309 -0.82 15.33 -32.09
CA ASP A 309 -0.93 16.68 -31.50
C ASP A 309 -1.31 16.65 -30.01
N VAL A 310 -2.19 15.72 -29.61
CA VAL A 310 -2.59 15.58 -28.21
C VAL A 310 -1.42 15.06 -27.39
N LEU A 311 -0.68 14.08 -27.90
CA LEU A 311 0.48 13.49 -27.22
C LEU A 311 1.64 14.48 -27.07
N SER A 312 1.86 15.31 -28.09
CA SER A 312 2.88 16.37 -28.05
C SER A 312 2.63 17.37 -26.91
N GLY A 313 1.36 17.69 -26.63
CA GLY A 313 0.97 18.55 -25.52
C GLY A 313 1.19 17.95 -24.12
N HIS A 314 1.40 16.63 -24.01
CA HIS A 314 1.64 15.93 -22.73
C HIS A 314 3.12 15.70 -22.42
N GLY A 315 4.04 16.37 -23.13
CA GLY A 315 5.48 16.27 -22.87
C GLY A 315 6.09 14.91 -23.22
N VAL A 316 5.45 14.16 -24.11
CA VAL A 316 5.93 12.89 -24.65
C VAL A 316 7.18 13.14 -25.52
N PRO A 317 8.27 12.36 -25.36
CA PRO A 317 9.47 12.52 -26.18
C PRO A 317 9.17 12.39 -27.69
N SER A 318 9.93 13.09 -28.54
CA SER A 318 9.75 13.07 -30.00
C SER A 318 9.82 11.66 -30.60
N THR A 319 10.73 10.83 -30.11
CA THR A 319 10.87 9.41 -30.50
C THR A 319 9.60 8.60 -30.23
N CYS A 320 8.86 8.95 -29.18
CA CYS A 320 7.60 8.31 -28.82
C CYS A 320 6.42 8.84 -29.65
N ILE A 321 6.48 10.11 -30.07
CA ILE A 321 5.47 10.72 -30.96
C ILE A 321 5.49 10.06 -32.33
N GLU A 322 6.68 9.75 -32.88
CA GLU A 322 6.82 9.01 -34.13
C GLU A 322 6.11 7.65 -34.05
N ARG A 323 6.41 6.88 -33.00
CA ARG A 323 5.78 5.57 -32.76
C ARG A 323 4.26 5.67 -32.59
N ALA A 324 3.80 6.67 -31.86
CA ALA A 324 2.37 6.88 -31.68
C ALA A 324 1.68 7.27 -33.00
N SER A 325 2.35 8.04 -33.86
CA SER A 325 1.86 8.38 -35.21
C SER A 325 1.72 7.14 -36.09
N GLU A 326 2.72 6.24 -36.07
CA GLU A 326 2.64 4.95 -36.75
C GLU A 326 1.45 4.12 -36.24
N ASN A 327 1.30 4.01 -34.92
CA ASN A 327 0.20 3.29 -34.30
C ASN A 327 -1.17 3.90 -34.66
N PHE A 328 -1.27 5.23 -34.69
CA PHE A 328 -2.48 5.93 -35.12
C PHE A 328 -2.80 5.65 -36.60
N SER A 329 -1.77 5.60 -37.46
CA SER A 329 -1.92 5.20 -38.87
C SER A 329 -2.44 3.76 -39.00
N LYS A 330 -1.92 2.81 -38.20
CA LYS A 330 -2.43 1.42 -38.16
C LYS A 330 -3.90 1.37 -37.74
N ILE A 331 -4.27 2.10 -36.70
CA ILE A 331 -5.67 2.22 -36.22
C ILE A 331 -6.58 2.78 -37.32
N LYS A 332 -6.14 3.83 -38.03
CA LYS A 332 -6.89 4.41 -39.15
C LYS A 332 -7.08 3.41 -40.29
N ASN A 333 -6.02 2.71 -40.68
CA ASN A 333 -6.07 1.70 -41.75
C ASN A 333 -7.01 0.53 -41.38
N ALA A 334 -6.98 0.07 -40.12
CA ALA A 334 -7.89 -0.96 -39.63
C ALA A 334 -9.36 -0.51 -39.69
N TYR A 335 -9.64 0.73 -39.27
CA TYR A 335 -10.97 1.32 -39.39
C TYR A 335 -11.45 1.39 -40.84
N GLU A 336 -10.61 1.90 -41.75
CA GLU A 336 -10.96 1.97 -43.17
C GLU A 336 -11.21 0.59 -43.78
N PHE A 337 -10.47 -0.44 -43.36
CA PHE A 337 -10.63 -1.81 -43.81
C PHE A 337 -11.92 -2.48 -43.31
N LEU A 338 -12.41 -2.11 -42.12
CA LEU A 338 -13.65 -2.66 -41.57
C LEU A 338 -14.91 -1.95 -42.10
N ILE A 339 -14.78 -0.69 -42.51
CA ILE A 339 -15.89 0.15 -42.99
C ILE A 339 -16.05 0.10 -44.52
N LYS A 340 -14.97 -0.13 -45.27
CA LYS A 340 -15.04 -0.53 -46.68
C LYS A 340 -15.64 -1.92 -46.80
#